data_AF-X1BD32-F1
#
_entry.id   AF-X1BD32-F1
#
_cell.length_a   1.000
_cell.length_b   1.000
_cell.length_c   1.000
_cell.angle_alpha   90.00
_cell.angle_beta   90.00
_cell.angle_gamma   90.00
#
_symmetry.space_group_name_H-M   'P 1'
#
loop_
_entity.id
_entity.type
_entity.pdbx_description
1 polymer ?
#
loop_
_entity_poly.entity_id
_entity_poly.type
_entity_poly.pdbx_seq_one_letter_code
_entity_poly.pdbx_strand_id
1 'polypeptide(L)'
;SIPYWHLLFPRQLVKEFIEKMENIRPLAESKLNRWSLIKFHNLWEKYSNKLKKIKYKESLNIFHLDLIMQYPSCFKSKTNYFDNLIVDGIEVLFKKIN
;
A
#
# COMPACT_ATOMS: atom_id res chain seq x y z
N SER A 1 15.67 1.04 2.12
CA SER A 1 14.39 0.50 1.59
C SER A 1 13.46 1.66 1.33
N ILE A 2 12.55 1.54 0.38
CA ILE A 2 11.58 2.59 0.05
C ILE A 2 10.22 2.16 0.60
N PRO A 3 9.65 2.85 1.60
CA PRO A 3 8.40 2.44 2.22
C PRO A 3 7.21 2.61 1.26
N TYR A 4 6.32 1.61 1.23
CA TYR A 4 5.04 1.63 0.50
C TYR A 4 3.89 1.70 1.49
N TRP A 5 3.05 2.74 1.41
CA TRP A 5 1.94 2.97 2.34
C TRP A 5 0.72 3.56 1.60
N HIS A 6 -0.32 2.74 1.45
CA HIS A 6 -1.53 3.03 0.69
C HIS A 6 -2.74 3.29 1.60
N LEU A 7 -3.66 4.16 1.18
CA LEU A 7 -4.97 4.33 1.80
C LEU A 7 -6.05 3.82 0.87
N LEU A 8 -6.79 2.80 1.30
CA LEU A 8 -7.93 2.24 0.57
C LEU A 8 -9.18 3.13 0.64
N PHE A 9 -9.31 3.91 1.71
CA PHE A 9 -10.47 4.75 1.96
C PHE A 9 -10.09 6.24 1.92
N PRO A 10 -11.06 7.13 1.65
CA PRO A 10 -10.83 8.57 1.72
C PRO A 10 -10.26 8.97 3.07
N ARG A 11 -9.26 9.86 3.06
CA ARG A 11 -8.58 10.34 4.28
C ARG A 11 -9.56 10.81 5.35
N GLN A 12 -10.59 11.57 4.96
CA GLN A 12 -11.58 12.10 5.89
C GLN A 12 -12.33 10.98 6.62
N LEU A 13 -12.73 9.94 5.90
CA LEU A 13 -13.40 8.78 6.48
C LEU A 13 -12.50 8.02 7.46
N VAL A 14 -11.23 7.84 7.10
CA VAL A 14 -10.24 7.17 7.98
C VAL A 14 -10.01 8.00 9.25
N LYS A 15 -9.91 9.33 9.11
CA LYS A 15 -9.74 10.23 10.24
C LYS A 15 -10.94 10.19 11.19
N GLU A 16 -12.15 10.30 10.66
CA GLU A 16 -13.39 10.20 11.44
C GLU A 16 -13.52 8.83 12.14
N PHE A 17 -13.09 7.76 11.48
CA PHE A 17 -13.09 6.42 12.07
C PHE A 17 -12.12 6.33 13.25
N ILE A 18 -10.88 6.82 13.10
CA ILE A 18 -9.88 6.82 14.18
C ILE A 18 -10.36 7.67 15.36
N GLU A 19 -10.94 8.84 15.10
CA GLU A 19 -11.47 9.73 16.14
C GLU A 19 -12.62 9.10 16.95
N LYS A 20 -13.39 8.19 16.35
CA LYS A 20 -14.52 7.50 16.99
C LYS A 20 -14.14 6.22 17.72
N MET A 21 -12.95 5.68 17.51
CA MET A 21 -12.51 4.41 18.06
C MET A 21 -11.57 4.61 19.25
N GLU A 22 -11.85 3.95 20.36
CA GLU A 22 -10.91 3.90 21.47
C GLU A 22 -9.68 3.03 21.11
N ASN A 23 -8.50 3.45 21.55
CA ASN A 23 -7.23 2.70 21.42
C ASN A 23 -6.66 2.50 20.00
N ILE A 24 -7.09 3.27 18.99
CA ILE A 24 -6.45 3.28 17.68
C ILE A 24 -5.37 4.37 17.61
N ARG A 25 -4.16 4.01 17.15
CA ARG A 25 -3.08 4.98 16.98
C ARG A 25 -3.41 5.98 15.86
N PRO A 26 -3.06 7.27 16.03
CA PRO A 26 -3.24 8.26 14.97
C PRO A 26 -2.42 7.90 13.73
N LEU A 27 -2.98 8.23 12.57
CA LEU A 27 -2.37 7.97 11.28
C LEU A 27 -1.09 8.80 11.12
N ALA A 28 0.04 8.14 10.91
CA ALA A 28 1.31 8.81 10.63
C ALA A 28 1.33 9.35 9.19
N GLU A 29 0.64 10.47 8.95
CA GLU A 29 0.38 10.97 7.60
C GLU A 29 1.63 11.22 6.75
N SER A 30 2.72 11.66 7.38
CA SER A 30 4.01 11.89 6.72
C SER A 30 4.64 10.62 6.13
N LYS A 31 4.16 9.44 6.54
CA LYS A 31 4.63 8.14 6.03
C LYS A 31 3.78 7.61 4.88
N LEU A 32 2.63 8.23 4.57
CA LEU A 32 1.73 7.81 3.51
C LEU A 32 2.17 8.38 2.16
N ASN A 33 2.74 7.54 1.29
CA ASN A 33 2.99 7.94 -0.10
C ASN A 33 1.71 7.93 -0.96
N ARG A 34 0.64 7.27 -0.48
CA ARG A 34 -0.69 7.17 -1.13
C ARG A 34 -0.62 6.56 -2.53
N TRP A 35 0.41 5.78 -2.82
CA TRP A 35 0.52 5.09 -4.09
C TRP A 35 -0.24 3.78 -4.00
N SER A 36 -1.05 3.48 -5.02
CA SER A 36 -1.46 2.10 -5.28
C SER A 36 -0.23 1.28 -5.68
N LEU A 37 -0.29 -0.05 -5.55
CA LEU A 37 0.79 -0.95 -5.92
C LEU A 37 1.30 -0.69 -7.35
N ILE A 38 0.39 -0.53 -8.31
CA ILE A 38 0.74 -0.24 -9.71
C ILE A 38 1.45 1.09 -9.90
N LYS A 39 1.05 2.13 -9.17
CA LYS A 39 1.76 3.42 -9.22
C LYS A 39 3.19 3.27 -8.72
N PHE A 40 3.39 2.49 -7.65
CA PHE A 40 4.72 2.18 -7.15
C PHE A 40 5.53 1.38 -8.19
N HIS A 41 4.96 0.34 -8.79
CA HIS A 41 5.63 -0.45 -9.83
C HIS A 41 5.99 0.40 -11.06
N ASN A 42 5.03 1.13 -11.60
CA ASN A 42 5.20 1.97 -12.78
C ASN A 42 6.26 3.06 -12.57
N LEU A 43 6.33 3.62 -11.36
CA LEU A 43 7.36 4.60 -11.02
C LEU A 43 8.74 4.00 -11.21
N TRP A 44 9.01 2.84 -10.61
CA TRP A 44 10.34 2.24 -10.68
C TRP A 44 10.66 1.65 -12.05
N GLU A 45 9.64 1.17 -12.76
CA GLU A 45 9.78 0.72 -14.14
C GLU A 45 10.22 1.87 -15.06
N LYS A 46 9.72 3.09 -14.86
CA LYS A 46 10.17 4.29 -15.60
C LYS A 46 11.67 4.57 -15.46
N TYR A 47 12.29 4.12 -14.37
CA TYR A 47 13.72 4.28 -14.11
C TYR A 47 14.53 3.01 -14.38
N SER A 48 13.95 1.98 -15.01
CA SER A 48 14.65 0.71 -15.29
C SER A 48 15.90 0.87 -16.14
N ASN A 49 15.96 1.93 -16.97
CA ASN A 49 17.14 2.30 -17.75
C ASN A 49 18.30 2.90 -16.91
N LYS A 50 18.02 3.36 -15.68
CA LYS A 50 19.00 3.99 -14.78
C LYS A 50 19.25 3.17 -13.52
N LEU A 51 18.29 2.32 -13.15
CA LEU A 51 18.28 1.57 -11.90
C LEU A 51 18.00 0.09 -12.19
N LYS A 52 18.95 -0.76 -11.79
CA LYS A 52 18.75 -2.21 -11.75
C LYS A 52 18.15 -2.61 -10.41
N LYS A 53 16.99 -3.27 -10.44
CA LYS A 53 16.37 -3.88 -9.25
C LYS A 53 17.21 -5.10 -8.82
N ILE A 54 17.84 -5.04 -7.64
CA ILE A 54 18.69 -6.10 -7.09
C ILE A 54 17.89 -7.02 -6.17
N LYS A 55 17.00 -6.44 -5.35
CA LYS A 55 16.14 -7.17 -4.44
C LYS A 55 14.75 -6.57 -4.47
N TYR A 56 13.74 -7.43 -4.43
CA TYR A 56 12.33 -7.06 -4.35
C TYR A 56 11.65 -8.02 -3.38
N LYS A 57 10.96 -7.49 -2.38
CA LYS A 57 10.17 -8.28 -1.44
C LYS A 57 8.88 -7.54 -1.13
N GLU A 58 7.77 -8.26 -1.21
CA GLU A 58 6.48 -7.82 -0.70
C GLU A 58 6.17 -8.59 0.59
N SER A 59 5.68 -7.88 1.59
CA SER A 59 5.14 -8.46 2.80
C SER A 59 3.63 -8.46 2.68
N LEU A 60 3.02 -9.64 2.83
CA LEU A 60 1.59 -9.81 2.79
C LEU A 60 1.01 -9.80 4.20
N ASN A 61 -0.10 -9.12 4.40
CA ASN A 61 -0.94 -9.21 5.58
C ASN A 61 -2.30 -9.80 5.16
N ILE A 62 -2.54 -11.03 5.58
CA ILE A 62 -3.78 -11.76 5.28
C ILE A 62 -4.72 -11.89 6.49
N PHE A 63 -4.40 -11.24 7.62
CA PHE A 63 -5.19 -11.33 8.85
C PHE A 63 -6.63 -10.79 8.72
N HIS A 64 -6.92 -10.02 7.67
CA HIS A 64 -8.22 -9.39 7.43
C HIS A 64 -8.93 -9.94 6.19
N LEU A 65 -8.47 -11.08 5.65
CA LEU A 65 -9.07 -11.69 4.46
C LEU A 65 -10.53 -12.08 4.68
N ASP A 66 -10.85 -12.56 5.87
CA ASP A 66 -12.21 -12.88 6.29
C ASP A 66 -13.17 -11.70 6.10
N LEU A 67 -12.75 -10.50 6.52
CA LEU A 67 -13.55 -9.27 6.35
C LEU A 67 -13.74 -8.90 4.88
N ILE A 68 -12.70 -9.08 4.05
CA ILE A 68 -12.77 -8.83 2.61
C ILE A 68 -13.76 -9.80 1.96
N MET A 69 -13.70 -11.08 2.35
CA MET A 69 -14.59 -12.13 1.84
C MET A 69 -16.03 -11.94 2.30
N GLN A 70 -16.24 -11.46 3.52
CA GLN A 70 -17.57 -11.21 4.08
C GLN A 70 -18.24 -9.97 3.46
N TYR A 71 -17.46 -8.93 3.14
CA TYR A 71 -17.98 -7.65 2.62
C TYR A 71 -17.29 -7.22 1.31
N PRO A 72 -17.32 -8.03 0.25
CA PRO A 72 -16.53 -7.79 -0.96
C PRO A 72 -16.91 -6.49 -1.70
N SER A 73 -18.18 -6.06 -1.62
CA SER A 73 -18.66 -4.82 -2.22
C SER A 73 -17.98 -3.56 -1.63
N CYS A 74 -17.63 -3.59 -0.34
CA CYS A 74 -16.94 -2.50 0.34
C CYS A 74 -15.54 -2.26 -0.23
N PHE A 75 -14.87 -3.31 -0.71
CA PHE A 75 -13.48 -3.27 -1.20
C PHE A 75 -13.40 -3.19 -2.72
N LYS A 76 -14.30 -3.85 -3.45
CA LYS A 76 -14.31 -3.87 -4.93
C LYS A 76 -14.40 -2.48 -5.55
N SER A 77 -15.10 -1.55 -4.90
CA SER A 77 -15.18 -0.16 -5.36
C SER A 77 -13.91 0.67 -5.12
N LYS A 78 -12.92 0.14 -4.38
CA LYS A 78 -11.71 0.87 -3.97
C LYS A 78 -10.48 0.50 -4.76
N THR A 79 -10.47 -0.68 -5.38
CA THR A 79 -9.33 -1.17 -6.15
C THR A 79 -9.77 -2.19 -7.19
N ASN A 80 -9.13 -2.14 -8.37
CA ASN A 80 -9.27 -3.17 -9.39
C ASN A 80 -8.31 -4.35 -9.18
N TYR A 81 -7.39 -4.24 -8.22
CA TYR A 81 -6.31 -5.21 -7.98
C TYR A 81 -6.39 -5.71 -6.54
N PHE A 82 -6.47 -7.02 -6.38
CA PHE A 82 -6.58 -7.67 -5.08
C PHE A 82 -5.33 -7.44 -4.22
N ASP A 83 -4.15 -7.38 -4.83
CA ASP A 83 -2.88 -7.17 -4.13
C ASP A 83 -2.84 -5.86 -3.35
N ASN A 84 -3.60 -4.83 -3.77
CA ASN A 84 -3.74 -3.59 -3.00
C ASN A 84 -4.42 -3.78 -1.63
N LEU A 85 -5.10 -4.91 -1.41
CA LEU A 85 -5.79 -5.26 -0.17
C LEU A 85 -4.93 -6.09 0.79
N ILE A 86 -3.92 -6.79 0.27
CA ILE A 86 -3.12 -7.76 1.04
C ILE A 86 -1.64 -7.40 1.15
N VAL A 87 -1.11 -6.52 0.28
CA VAL A 87 0.28 -6.05 0.38
C VAL A 87 0.36 -4.97 1.45
N ASP A 88 1.04 -5.31 2.55
CA ASP A 88 1.25 -4.44 3.71
C ASP A 88 2.55 -3.62 3.59
N GLY A 89 3.53 -4.13 2.84
CA GLY A 89 4.79 -3.44 2.66
C GLY A 89 5.57 -3.94 1.46
N ILE A 90 6.42 -3.06 0.93
CA ILE A 90 7.33 -3.35 -0.18
C ILE A 90 8.73 -2.92 0.23
N GLU A 91 9.70 -3.80 0.05
CA GLU A 91 11.12 -3.51 0.18
C GLU A 91 11.81 -3.71 -1.15
N VAL A 92 12.48 -2.66 -1.63
CA VAL A 92 13.25 -2.70 -2.87
C VAL A 92 14.65 -2.16 -2.66
N LEU A 93 15.63 -2.85 -3.26
CA LEU A 93 17.02 -2.41 -3.36
C LEU A 93 17.35 -2.20 -4.85
N PHE A 94 17.77 -0.98 -5.18
CA PHE A 94 18.22 -0.61 -6.53
C PHE A 94 19.73 -0.39 -6.56
N LYS A 95 20.35 -0.72 -7.68
CA LYS A 95 21.73 -0.36 -8.03
C LYS A 95 21.69 0.54 -9.26
N LYS A 96 22.41 1.66 -9.24
CA LYS A 96 22.54 2.52 -10.41
C LYS A 96 23.27 1.77 -11.54
N ILE A 97 22.73 1.87 -12.75
CA ILE A 97 23.37 1.39 -13.98
C ILE A 97 24.22 2.55 -14.49
N ASN A 98 25.51 2.28 -14.73
CA ASN A 98 26.43 3.23 -15.36
C ASN A 98 26.28 3.17 -16.87
#